data_AF-A0A7S1GFN1-F1
#
_entry.id   AF-A0A7S1GFN1-F1
#
_cell.length_a   1.000
_cell.length_b   1.000
_cell.length_c   1.000
_cell.angle_alpha   90.00
_cell.angle_beta   90.00
_cell.angle_gamma   90.00
#
_symmetry.space_group_name_H-M   'P 1'
#
loop_
_entity.id
_entity.type
_entity.pdbx_description
1 polymer ?
#
loop_
_entity_poly.entity_id
_entity_poly.type
_entity_poly.pdbx_seq_one_letter_code
_entity_poly.pdbx_strand_id
1 'polypeptide(L)'
;SAHFWMPCHATPFYSVVHAPIDMRIFECPPEARRSAAGSESARFEAAPDAFLREAYGGDVPLPTHAVMFDSHRAKAQAFLEEHNYALSASFFHSHVGGDRDSDDQHGAVEVWARAVR
;
A
#
# COMPACT_ATOMS: atom_id res chain seq x y z
N SER A 1 12.28 6.76 2.69
CA SER A 1 10.97 7.01 2.05
C SER A 1 9.88 6.14 2.68
N ALA A 2 8.64 6.62 2.69
CA ALA A 2 7.47 5.92 3.21
C ALA A 2 6.39 5.81 2.13
N HIS A 3 6.09 4.59 1.68
CA HIS A 3 5.12 4.39 0.61
C HIS A 3 3.88 3.71 1.16
N PHE A 4 2.71 4.21 0.77
CA PHE A 4 1.41 3.73 1.23
C PHE A 4 0.85 2.79 0.18
N TRP A 5 1.00 1.49 0.42
CA TRP A 5 0.50 0.41 -0.40
C TRP A 5 -0.93 0.08 0.01
N MET A 6 -1.83 1.01 -0.29
CA MET A 6 -3.25 0.95 0.09
C MET A 6 -4.08 1.79 -0.88
N PRO A 7 -5.42 1.67 -0.83
CA PRO A 7 -6.29 2.41 -1.73
C PRO A 7 -6.10 3.93 -1.62
N CYS A 8 -6.25 4.66 -2.72
CA CYS A 8 -5.91 6.09 -2.82
C CYS A 8 -6.70 7.03 -1.88
N HIS A 9 -7.82 6.58 -1.32
CA HIS A 9 -8.66 7.32 -0.37
C HIS A 9 -8.66 6.73 1.05
N ALA A 10 -7.70 5.86 1.37
CA ALA A 10 -7.60 5.21 2.67
C ALA A 10 -7.05 6.11 3.79
N THR A 11 -6.23 7.11 3.45
CA THR A 11 -5.57 7.99 4.42
C THR A 11 -5.27 9.38 3.84
N PRO A 12 -5.44 10.47 4.60
CA PRO A 12 -5.10 11.80 4.11
C PRO A 12 -3.58 11.99 4.08
N PHE A 13 -3.01 11.86 2.88
CA PHE A 13 -1.56 11.84 2.66
C PHE A 13 -0.86 13.20 2.91
N TYR A 14 -1.51 14.31 2.57
CA TYR A 14 -0.87 15.64 2.57
C TYR A 14 -1.14 16.50 3.81
N SER A 15 -1.99 16.08 4.74
CA SER A 15 -2.43 16.95 5.85
C SER A 15 -1.73 16.71 7.18
N VAL A 16 -0.79 15.76 7.27
CA VAL A 16 -0.27 15.27 8.57
C VAL A 16 1.24 15.38 8.70
N VAL A 17 2.01 15.33 7.62
CA VAL A 17 3.47 15.26 7.67
C VAL A 17 4.11 16.62 7.39
N HIS A 18 4.74 17.21 8.42
CA HIS A 18 5.41 18.52 8.36
C HIS A 18 6.94 18.38 8.21
N ALA A 19 7.41 17.30 7.58
CA ALA A 19 8.82 16.98 7.40
C ALA A 19 9.09 16.58 5.94
N PRO A 20 10.31 16.81 5.41
CA PRO A 20 10.68 16.44 4.05
C PRO A 20 10.93 14.93 3.95
N ILE A 21 9.86 14.16 3.96
CA ILE A 21 9.88 12.70 3.78
C ILE A 21 9.49 12.41 2.34
N ASP A 22 10.32 11.65 1.63
CA ASP A 22 9.94 11.08 0.34
C ASP A 22 8.81 10.06 0.55
N MET A 23 7.65 10.36 0.00
CA MET A 23 6.44 9.58 0.19
C MET A 23 5.74 9.32 -1.14
N ARG A 24 5.07 8.17 -1.24
CA ARG A 24 4.26 7.79 -2.43
C ARG A 24 2.96 7.14 -2.00
N ILE A 25 1.89 7.44 -2.72
CA ILE A 25 0.63 6.68 -2.72
C ILE A 25 0.41 6.08 -4.11
N PHE A 26 -0.43 5.05 -4.20
CA PHE A 26 -0.91 4.58 -5.49
C PHE A 26 -2.04 5.47 -5.99
N GLU A 27 -1.88 6.01 -7.19
CA GLU A 27 -2.77 7.02 -7.71
C GLU A 27 -4.04 6.41 -8.32
N CYS A 28 -5.11 7.21 -8.35
CA CYS A 28 -6.40 6.82 -8.92
C CYS A 28 -7.07 7.95 -9.71
N PRO A 29 -6.36 8.59 -10.66
CA PRO A 29 -6.90 9.75 -11.34
C PRO A 29 -8.11 9.37 -12.22
N PRO A 30 -9.05 10.29 -12.45
CA PRO A 30 -10.32 9.99 -13.14
C PRO A 30 -10.19 9.33 -14.51
N GLU A 31 -9.14 9.65 -15.26
CA GLU A 31 -8.82 9.07 -16.55
C GLU A 31 -8.37 7.60 -16.45
N ALA A 32 -7.54 7.27 -15.46
CA ALA A 32 -7.09 5.89 -15.24
C ALA A 32 -8.25 4.98 -14.84
N ARG A 33 -9.20 5.51 -14.05
CA ARG A 33 -10.45 4.81 -13.68
C ARG A 33 -11.34 4.46 -14.87
N ARG A 34 -11.23 5.20 -15.99
CA ARG A 34 -11.99 4.96 -17.22
C ARG A 34 -11.24 4.09 -18.23
N SER A 35 -9.96 3.81 -17.97
CA SER A 35 -9.13 2.99 -18.85
C SER A 35 -9.33 1.50 -18.57
N ALA A 36 -9.12 0.66 -19.58
CA ALA A 36 -9.16 -0.80 -19.41
C ALA A 36 -8.04 -1.33 -18.50
N ALA A 37 -6.92 -0.60 -18.39
CA ALA A 37 -5.81 -0.96 -17.51
C ALA A 37 -6.12 -0.71 -16.02
N GLY A 38 -7.06 0.18 -15.73
CA GLY A 38 -7.37 0.61 -14.36
C GLY A 38 -6.31 1.54 -13.75
N SER A 39 -6.57 1.98 -12.53
CA SER A 39 -5.64 2.82 -11.76
C SER A 39 -4.61 2.00 -10.98
N GLU A 40 -3.52 2.62 -10.52
CA GLU A 40 -2.55 1.96 -9.63
C GLU A 40 -3.23 1.41 -8.38
N SER A 41 -4.11 2.19 -7.75
CA SER A 41 -4.92 1.75 -6.59
C SER A 41 -5.70 0.48 -6.92
N ALA A 42 -6.49 0.50 -7.99
CA ALA A 42 -7.35 -0.63 -8.36
C ALA A 42 -6.54 -1.89 -8.73
N ARG A 43 -5.39 -1.71 -9.39
CA ARG A 43 -4.50 -2.82 -9.75
C ARG A 43 -3.82 -3.42 -8.53
N PHE A 44 -3.38 -2.58 -7.59
CA PHE A 44 -2.87 -3.03 -6.30
C PHE A 44 -3.94 -3.81 -5.53
N GLU A 45 -5.16 -3.28 -5.39
CA GLU A 45 -6.26 -3.94 -4.68
C GLU A 45 -6.59 -5.32 -5.29
N ALA A 46 -6.56 -5.43 -6.62
CA ALA A 46 -6.82 -6.68 -7.34
C ALA A 46 -5.71 -7.74 -7.17
N ALA A 47 -4.44 -7.33 -7.21
CA ALA A 47 -3.30 -8.25 -7.11
C ALA A 47 -2.07 -7.58 -6.47
N PRO A 48 -2.04 -7.43 -5.12
CA PRO A 48 -0.99 -6.68 -4.43
C PRO A 48 0.43 -7.13 -4.76
N ASP A 49 0.72 -8.43 -4.68
CA ASP A 49 2.05 -8.98 -4.91
C ASP A 49 2.54 -8.78 -6.36
N ALA A 50 1.68 -9.06 -7.34
CA ALA A 50 1.99 -8.86 -8.76
C ALA A 50 2.21 -7.38 -9.09
N PHE A 51 1.34 -6.51 -8.58
CA PHE A 51 1.47 -5.08 -8.77
C PHE A 51 2.75 -4.53 -8.13
N LEU A 52 3.10 -4.95 -6.91
CA LEU A 52 4.33 -4.51 -6.25
C LEU A 52 5.58 -4.92 -7.02
N ARG A 53 5.65 -6.15 -7.55
CA ARG A 53 6.76 -6.58 -8.40
C ARG A 53 6.89 -5.76 -9.68
N GLU A 54 5.78 -5.35 -10.27
CA GLU A 54 5.79 -4.45 -11.43
C GLU A 54 6.22 -3.03 -11.03
N ALA A 55 5.60 -2.47 -10.00
CA ALA A 55 5.81 -1.09 -9.56
C ALA A 55 7.21 -0.83 -8.99
N TYR A 56 7.88 -1.88 -8.51
CA TYR A 56 9.25 -1.87 -7.98
C TYR A 56 10.21 -2.76 -8.79
N GLY A 57 9.86 -3.09 -10.02
CA GLY A 57 10.75 -3.81 -10.93
C GLY A 57 11.89 -2.92 -11.46
N GLY A 58 13.01 -3.53 -11.84
CA GLY A 58 14.17 -2.83 -12.41
C GLY A 58 14.92 -1.99 -11.38
N ASP A 59 15.26 -0.75 -11.75
CA ASP A 59 16.07 0.16 -10.93
C ASP A 59 15.24 1.07 -10.00
N VAL A 60 13.94 0.78 -9.83
CA VAL A 60 13.07 1.59 -8.95
C VAL A 60 13.43 1.30 -7.49
N PRO A 61 13.84 2.32 -6.70
CA PRO A 61 14.23 2.10 -5.32
C PRO A 61 13.02 1.69 -4.48
N LEU A 62 13.15 0.56 -3.78
CA LEU A 62 12.21 0.13 -2.76
C LEU A 62 12.19 1.12 -1.59
N PRO A 63 11.03 1.31 -0.93
CA PRO A 63 10.95 2.20 0.21
C PRO A 63 11.67 1.65 1.45
N THR A 64 11.92 2.54 2.42
CA THR A 64 12.39 2.10 3.75
C THR A 64 11.22 1.63 4.61
N HIS A 65 10.04 2.21 4.41
CA HIS A 65 8.83 1.90 5.14
C HIS A 65 7.67 1.72 4.16
N ALA A 66 6.91 0.64 4.32
CA ALA A 66 5.67 0.40 3.61
C ALA A 66 4.49 0.43 4.60
N VAL A 67 3.40 1.07 4.21
CA VAL A 67 2.18 1.17 5.02
C VAL A 67 1.02 0.55 4.26
N MET A 68 0.32 -0.42 4.85
CA MET A 68 -0.79 -1.11 4.20
C MET A 68 -1.80 -1.64 5.20
N PHE A 69 -2.99 -2.03 4.74
CA PHE A 69 -3.92 -2.77 5.60
C PHE A 69 -3.48 -4.22 5.77
N ASP A 70 -3.83 -4.80 6.92
CA ASP A 70 -3.64 -6.21 7.25
C ASP A 70 -4.16 -7.19 6.17
N SER A 71 -5.29 -6.88 5.55
CA SER A 71 -5.89 -7.68 4.47
C SER A 71 -5.06 -7.64 3.17
N HIS A 72 -4.42 -6.52 2.86
CA HIS A 72 -3.52 -6.39 1.71
C HIS A 72 -2.17 -7.07 1.99
N ARG A 73 -1.68 -6.98 3.23
CA ARG A 73 -0.47 -7.68 3.68
C ARG A 73 -0.55 -9.18 3.43
N ALA A 74 -1.69 -9.81 3.72
CA ALA A 74 -1.88 -11.25 3.47
C ALA A 74 -1.68 -11.61 1.99
N LYS A 75 -2.07 -10.70 1.08
CA LYS A 75 -1.94 -10.86 -0.37
C LYS A 75 -0.56 -10.44 -0.90
N ALA A 76 0.26 -9.70 -0.14
CA ALA A 76 1.59 -9.18 -0.51
C ALA A 76 2.75 -9.84 0.26
N GLN A 77 2.47 -10.91 1.01
CA GLN A 77 3.41 -11.56 1.94
C GLN A 77 4.72 -11.99 1.25
N ALA A 78 4.63 -12.57 0.05
CA ALA A 78 5.80 -13.07 -0.68
C ALA A 78 6.77 -11.93 -1.04
N PHE A 79 6.27 -10.81 -1.56
CA PHE A 79 7.07 -9.61 -1.82
C PHE A 79 7.73 -9.04 -0.56
N LEU A 80 7.02 -9.00 0.56
CA LEU A 80 7.55 -8.49 1.84
C LEU A 80 8.74 -9.34 2.33
N GLU A 81 8.59 -10.67 2.29
CA GLU A 81 9.63 -11.62 2.70
C GLU A 81 10.84 -11.56 1.77
N GLU A 82 10.61 -11.54 0.46
CA GLU A 82 11.65 -11.44 -0.57
C GLU A 82 12.55 -10.20 -0.36
N HIS A 83 11.96 -9.08 0.05
CA HIS A 83 12.66 -7.81 0.20
C HIS A 83 13.02 -7.45 1.65
N ASN A 84 12.95 -8.40 2.59
CA ASN A 84 13.35 -8.23 4.00
C ASN A 84 12.58 -7.12 4.74
N TYR A 85 11.28 -7.02 4.49
CA TYR A 85 10.40 -6.22 5.32
C TYR A 85 10.00 -6.96 6.59
N ALA A 86 10.05 -6.27 7.72
CA ALA A 86 9.56 -6.75 9.00
C ALA A 86 8.47 -5.83 9.55
N LEU A 87 7.47 -6.41 10.19
CA LEU A 87 6.43 -5.63 10.87
C LEU A 87 7.06 -4.77 11.97
N SER A 88 6.92 -3.45 11.84
CA SER A 88 7.48 -2.48 12.77
C SER A 88 6.42 -1.90 13.70
N ALA A 89 5.20 -1.68 13.21
CA ALA A 89 4.08 -1.21 14.01
C ALA A 89 2.74 -1.68 13.42
N SER A 90 1.72 -1.80 14.26
CA SER A 90 0.35 -2.09 13.85
C SER A 90 -0.60 -1.21 14.63
N PHE A 91 -1.55 -0.58 13.94
CA PHE A 91 -2.52 0.35 14.49
C PHE A 91 -3.92 -0.14 14.15
N PHE A 92 -4.81 -0.15 15.14
CA PHE A 92 -6.22 -0.45 14.92
C PHE A 92 -6.82 0.53 13.89
N HIS A 93 -7.56 0.01 12.92
CA HIS A 93 -8.26 0.81 11.90
C HIS A 93 -9.77 0.81 12.13
N SER A 94 -10.42 -0.35 12.03
CA SER A 94 -11.87 -0.46 12.15
C SER A 94 -12.28 -1.89 12.52
N HIS A 95 -13.47 -2.03 13.12
CA HIS A 95 -14.13 -3.32 13.30
C HIS A 95 -15.08 -3.66 12.15
N VAL A 96 -15.36 -2.70 11.26
CA VAL A 96 -16.35 -2.84 10.18
C VAL A 96 -15.74 -2.46 8.83
N GLY A 97 -16.22 -3.11 7.77
CA GLY A 97 -15.88 -2.74 6.40
C GLY A 97 -16.36 -1.31 6.09
N GLY A 98 -15.55 -0.56 5.36
CA GLY A 98 -15.87 0.81 4.97
C GLY A 98 -16.80 0.90 3.75
N ASP A 99 -16.86 -0.16 2.94
CA ASP A 99 -17.68 -0.23 1.74
C ASP A 99 -18.66 -1.40 1.84
N ARG A 100 -19.92 -1.14 1.48
CA ARG A 100 -21.02 -2.09 1.62
C ARG A 100 -20.88 -3.27 0.66
N ASP A 101 -20.26 -3.02 -0.49
CA ASP A 101 -20.12 -4.00 -1.57
C ASP A 101 -18.69 -4.57 -1.65
N SER A 102 -17.81 -4.26 -0.68
CA SER A 102 -16.47 -4.83 -0.57
C SER A 102 -16.45 -5.99 0.42
N ASP A 103 -15.86 -7.11 0.00
CA ASP A 103 -15.57 -8.25 0.88
C ASP A 103 -14.29 -8.04 1.73
N ASP A 104 -13.53 -6.97 1.46
CA ASP A 104 -12.30 -6.68 2.19
C ASP A 104 -12.60 -5.91 3.49
N GLN A 105 -12.35 -6.57 4.63
CA GLN A 105 -12.36 -5.95 5.96
C GLN A 105 -10.93 -5.58 6.37
N HIS A 106 -10.71 -4.30 6.70
CA HIS A 106 -9.42 -3.80 7.16
C HIS A 106 -9.44 -3.63 8.69
N GLY A 107 -8.81 -4.54 9.42
CA GLY A 107 -8.77 -4.51 10.88
C GLY A 107 -7.70 -3.56 11.42
N ALA A 108 -6.54 -3.55 10.76
CA ALA A 108 -5.39 -2.76 11.17
C ALA A 108 -4.66 -2.13 9.97
N VAL A 109 -4.04 -0.98 10.21
CA VAL A 109 -2.98 -0.43 9.36
C VAL A 109 -1.64 -0.88 9.93
N GLU A 110 -0.84 -1.52 9.10
CA GLU A 110 0.48 -2.05 9.46
C GLU A 110 1.59 -1.25 8.79
N VAL A 111 2.65 -1.01 9.55
CA VAL A 111 3.89 -0.38 9.08
C VAL A 111 4.97 -1.44 9.04
N TRP A 112 5.55 -1.61 7.87
CA TRP A 112 6.59 -2.58 7.56
C TRP A 112 7.91 -1.85 7.29
N ALA A 113 8.94 -2.14 8.06
CA ALA A 113 10.26 -1.55 7.90
C ALA A 113 11.20 -2.53 7.19
N ARG A 114 11.91 -2.04 6.17
CA ARG A 114 12.90 -2.83 5.44
C ARG A 114 14.24 -2.78 6.15
N ALA A 115 14.83 -3.94 6.42
CA ALA A 115 16.23 -4.01 6.84
C ALA A 115 17.13 -3.68 5.64
N VAL A 116 17.79 -2.52 5.68
CA VAL A 116 18.86 -2.21 4.72
C VAL A 116 20.10 -2.96 5.19
N ARG A 117 20.53 -3.98 4.44
CA ARG A 117 21.86 -4.59 4.62
C ARG A 117 22.91 -3.71 3.96
#